data_AF-A0A819CFN5-F1
#
_entry.id   AF-A0A819CFN5-F1
#
_cell.length_a   1.000
_cell.length_b   1.000
_cell.length_c   1.000
_cell.angle_alpha   90.00
_cell.angle_beta   90.00
_cell.angle_gamma   90.00
#
_symmetry.space_group_name_H-M   'P 1'
#
loop_
_entity.id
_entity.type
_entity.pdbx_description
1 polymer ?
#
loop_
_entity_poly.entity_id
_entity_poly.type
_entity_poly.pdbx_seq_one_letter_code
_entity_poly.pdbx_strand_id
1 'polypeptide(L)'
;MNTCSFTFIRLRNYLPCRVMGIERTWDYLKHEFDREGNGLPDPTARYFETIGPGPQLFAVVTPSVYYHDQRQWFKYKSSYDIVFDIIDIPD
;
A
#
# COMPACT_ATOMS: atom_id res chain seq x y z
N MET A 1 -7.45 -6.98 20.61
CA MET A 1 -6.69 -5.72 20.47
C MET A 1 -6.33 -5.65 19.01
N ASN A 2 -6.93 -4.72 18.26
CA ASN A 2 -6.84 -4.69 16.81
C ASN A 2 -5.92 -3.53 16.42
N THR A 3 -4.61 -3.78 16.46
CA THR A 3 -3.59 -2.81 16.05
C THR A 3 -3.84 -2.35 14.61
N CYS A 4 -4.01 -1.04 14.39
CA CYS A 4 -4.02 -0.45 13.06
C CYS A 4 -2.64 0.14 12.75
N SER A 5 -1.91 -0.50 11.83
CA SER A 5 -0.64 0.03 11.33
C SER A 5 -0.91 1.02 10.20
N PHE A 6 -0.36 2.22 10.28
CA PHE A 6 -0.45 3.24 9.23
C PHE A 6 0.88 3.31 8.50
N THR A 7 0.87 3.27 7.17
CA THR A 7 2.08 3.53 6.37
C THR A 7 1.93 4.83 5.61
N PHE A 8 2.94 5.67 5.74
CA PHE A 8 3.13 6.87 4.95
C PHE A 8 4.17 6.58 3.89
N ILE A 9 3.76 6.71 2.63
CA ILE A 9 4.68 6.67 1.50
C ILE A 9 4.87 8.10 1.02
N ARG A 10 6.11 8.59 1.10
CA ARG A 10 6.50 9.88 0.51
C ARG A 10 7.36 9.63 -0.72
N LEU A 11 6.84 9.96 -1.89
CA LEU A 11 7.62 10.03 -3.13
C LEU A 11 8.32 11.40 -3.18
N ARG A 12 9.67 11.43 -3.25
CA ARG A 12 10.41 12.69 -3.45
C ARG A 12 10.22 13.21 -4.88
N ASN A 13 10.17 14.54 -5.05
CA ASN A 13 10.26 15.31 -6.30
C ASN A 13 9.01 15.46 -7.19
N TYR A 14 7.83 15.08 -6.73
CA TYR A 14 6.59 15.67 -7.20
C TYR A 14 5.85 16.29 -6.01
N LEU A 15 4.84 17.14 -6.27
CA LEU A 15 3.81 17.52 -5.29
C LEU A 15 3.59 16.39 -4.28
N PRO A 16 3.41 16.66 -2.96
CA PRO A 16 3.43 15.64 -1.94
C PRO A 16 2.32 14.60 -2.18
N CYS A 17 2.59 13.61 -3.03
CA CYS A 17 1.86 12.37 -3.16
C CYS A 17 2.21 11.60 -1.90
N ARG A 18 1.56 12.02 -0.82
CA ARG A 18 1.46 11.30 0.44
C ARG A 18 0.36 10.30 0.20
N VAL A 19 0.74 9.10 -0.17
CA VAL A 19 -0.20 7.98 -0.10
C VAL A 19 -0.14 7.51 1.34
N MET A 20 -1.22 7.77 2.06
CA MET A 20 -1.43 7.19 3.39
C MET A 20 -2.23 5.92 3.19
N GLY A 21 -1.97 4.90 3.97
CA GLY A 21 -2.87 3.76 3.98
C GLY A 21 -2.87 3.00 5.27
N ILE A 22 -4.00 2.33 5.51
CA ILE A 22 -4.17 1.46 6.67
C ILE A 22 -3.83 0.04 6.25
N GLU A 23 -2.95 -0.61 7.01
CA GLU A 23 -2.60 -1.99 6.75
C GLU A 23 -3.79 -2.90 6.99
N ARG A 24 -4.02 -3.80 6.03
CA ARG A 24 -5.05 -4.84 6.08
C ARG A 24 -4.53 -6.10 5.42
N THR A 25 -5.17 -7.24 5.68
CA THR A 25 -4.87 -8.46 4.94
C THR A 25 -5.35 -8.35 3.51
N TRP A 26 -4.66 -9.01 2.57
CA TRP A 26 -5.11 -9.03 1.18
C TRP A 26 -6.52 -9.64 1.02
N ASP A 27 -6.83 -10.67 1.81
CA ASP A 27 -8.16 -11.31 1.77
C ASP A 27 -9.28 -10.35 2.18
N TYR A 28 -9.04 -9.49 3.18
CA TYR A 28 -9.98 -8.44 3.54
C TYR A 28 -10.15 -7.42 2.41
N LEU A 29 -9.06 -6.90 1.85
CA LEU A 29 -9.10 -5.87 0.80
C LEU A 29 -9.75 -6.37 -0.49
N LYS A 30 -9.53 -7.65 -0.85
CA LYS A 30 -10.24 -8.28 -1.98
C LYS A 30 -11.75 -8.27 -1.79
N HIS A 31 -12.20 -8.64 -0.60
CA HIS A 31 -13.62 -8.72 -0.28
C HIS A 31 -14.25 -7.32 -0.23
N GLU A 32 -13.62 -6.40 0.49
CA GLU A 32 -14.13 -5.03 0.70
C GLU A 32 -14.26 -4.24 -0.61
N PHE A 33 -13.28 -4.37 -1.51
CA PHE A 33 -13.20 -3.56 -2.73
C PHE A 33 -13.55 -4.31 -4.01
N ASP A 34 -14.19 -5.48 -3.89
CA ASP A 34 -14.53 -6.37 -5.01
C ASP A 34 -13.35 -6.55 -5.98
N ARG A 35 -12.18 -6.87 -5.42
CA ARG A 35 -10.95 -7.08 -6.20
C ARG A 35 -10.69 -8.57 -6.40
N GLU A 36 -10.43 -8.91 -7.64
CA GLU A 36 -9.90 -10.23 -8.00
C GLU A 36 -8.38 -10.21 -8.08
N GLY A 37 -7.76 -11.39 -8.13
CA GLY A 37 -6.32 -11.55 -8.24
C GLY A 37 -5.66 -12.09 -6.96
N ASN A 38 -4.45 -12.59 -7.12
CA ASN A 38 -3.65 -13.05 -5.98
C ASN A 38 -2.90 -11.89 -5.34
N GLY A 39 -2.50 -12.07 -4.08
CA GLY A 39 -1.56 -11.17 -3.44
C GLY A 39 -0.23 -11.21 -4.20
N LEU A 40 0.66 -10.28 -3.87
CA LEU A 40 2.04 -10.39 -4.33
C LEU A 40 2.62 -11.73 -3.83
N PRO A 41 3.42 -12.44 -4.65
CA PRO A 41 4.02 -13.73 -4.26
C PRO A 41 5.14 -13.58 -3.22
N ASP A 42 5.36 -12.37 -2.71
CA ASP A 42 6.38 -12.06 -1.73
C ASP A 42 5.80 -12.16 -0.31
N PRO A 43 6.38 -12.99 0.59
CA PRO A 43 5.87 -13.16 1.95
C PRO A 43 6.05 -11.92 2.84
N THR A 44 6.89 -10.96 2.44
CA THR A 44 7.08 -9.68 3.14
C THR A 44 6.13 -8.59 2.63
N ALA A 45 5.26 -8.91 1.68
CA ALA A 45 4.28 -7.97 1.15
C ALA A 45 3.28 -7.53 2.23
N ARG A 46 3.17 -6.22 2.38
CA ARG A 46 2.17 -5.56 3.25
C ARG A 46 1.17 -4.83 2.38
N TYR A 47 -0.12 -4.93 2.69
CA TYR A 47 -1.19 -4.41 1.84
C TYR A 47 -1.94 -3.30 2.54
N PHE A 48 -2.34 -2.29 1.78
CA PHE A 48 -2.89 -1.06 2.32
C PHE A 48 -4.10 -0.60 1.52
N GLU A 49 -5.12 -0.17 2.25
CA GLU A 49 -6.18 0.68 1.75
C GLU A 49 -5.71 2.13 1.75
N THR A 50 -5.79 2.82 0.62
CA THR A 50 -5.39 4.23 0.53
C THR A 50 -6.38 5.16 1.22
N ILE A 51 -5.87 6.01 2.11
CA ILE A 51 -6.57 7.17 2.65
C ILE A 51 -6.13 8.42 1.88
N GLY A 52 -6.99 8.95 1.03
CA GLY A 52 -6.76 10.19 0.27
C GLY A 52 -6.45 9.95 -1.22
N PRO A 53 -5.70 10.85 -1.87
CA PRO A 53 -5.46 10.79 -3.31
C PRO A 53 -4.47 9.68 -3.68
N GLY A 54 -4.82 8.86 -4.67
CA GLY A 54 -3.96 7.77 -5.16
C GLY A 54 -4.80 6.62 -5.73
N PRO A 55 -4.17 5.50 -6.13
CA PRO A 55 -4.92 4.28 -6.38
C PRO A 55 -5.55 3.82 -5.08
N GLN A 56 -6.68 3.15 -5.19
CA GLN A 56 -7.45 2.69 -4.04
C GLN A 56 -6.66 1.72 -3.14
N LEU A 57 -5.79 0.91 -3.74
CA LEU A 57 -5.01 -0.12 -3.07
C LEU A 57 -3.55 -0.04 -3.47
N PHE A 58 -2.67 -0.24 -2.50
CA PHE A 58 -1.24 -0.42 -2.74
C PHE A 58 -0.66 -1.50 -1.84
N ALA A 59 0.49 -2.02 -2.26
CA ALA A 59 1.27 -2.96 -1.48
C ALA A 59 2.72 -2.51 -1.40
N VAL A 60 3.38 -2.83 -0.30
CA VAL A 60 4.78 -2.53 -0.03
C VAL A 60 5.56 -3.83 0.09
N VAL A 61 6.62 -3.95 -0.69
CA VAL A 61 7.66 -4.99 -0.57
C VAL A 61 8.98 -4.24 -0.60
N THR A 62 9.52 -3.88 0.57
CA THR A 62 10.65 -2.93 0.70
C THR A 62 11.82 -3.32 -0.23
N PRO A 63 12.34 -2.39 -1.06
CA PRO A 63 12.05 -0.95 -1.12
C PRO A 63 11.02 -0.55 -2.18
N SER A 64 10.22 -1.48 -2.67
CA SER A 64 9.28 -1.31 -3.78
C SER A 64 7.83 -1.09 -3.31
N VAL A 65 7.09 -0.31 -4.10
CA VAL A 65 5.65 -0.10 -3.92
C VAL A 65 4.95 -0.57 -5.18
N TYR A 66 3.78 -1.17 -5.01
CA TYR A 66 2.93 -1.67 -6.06
C TYR A 66 1.53 -1.07 -5.90
N TYR A 67 0.82 -0.80 -6.98
CA TYR A 67 -0.61 -0.52 -6.96
C TYR A 67 -1.37 -1.66 -7.62
N HIS A 68 -2.59 -1.87 -7.18
CA HIS A 68 -3.47 -2.88 -7.78
C HIS A 68 -4.40 -2.22 -8.80
N ASP A 69 -4.42 -2.75 -10.02
CA ASP A 69 -5.36 -2.34 -11.06
C ASP A 69 -5.82 -3.57 -11.83
N GLN A 70 -7.14 -3.69 -12.07
CA GLN A 70 -7.76 -4.76 -12.86
C GLN A 70 -7.10 -6.15 -12.73
N ARG A 71 -7.06 -6.69 -11.50
CA ARG A 71 -6.55 -8.04 -11.14
C ARG A 71 -5.03 -8.22 -11.15
N GLN A 72 -4.27 -7.16 -11.40
CA GLN A 72 -2.82 -7.22 -11.48
C GLN A 72 -2.15 -6.19 -10.58
N TRP A 73 -0.95 -6.56 -10.12
CA TRP A 73 -0.07 -5.67 -9.38
C TRP A 73 0.92 -5.01 -10.32
N PHE A 74 0.95 -3.68 -10.27
CA PHE A 74 1.87 -2.88 -11.05
C PHE A 74 2.86 -2.21 -10.12
N LYS A 75 4.15 -2.44 -10.37
CA LYS A 75 5.22 -1.77 -9.62
C LYS A 75 5.22 -0.29 -9.97
N TYR A 76 5.19 0.58 -8.96
CA TYR A 76 5.46 1.99 -9.17
C TYR A 76 6.87 2.17 -9.73
N LYS A 77 6.95 2.74 -10.94
CA LYS A 77 8.21 3.15 -11.53
C LYS A 77 8.64 4.48 -10.90
N SER A 78 9.22 4.40 -9.71
CA SER A 78 9.89 5.54 -9.11
C SER A 78 11.36 5.52 -9.54
N SER A 79 11.83 6.57 -10.21
CA SER A 79 13.26 6.89 -10.32
C SER A 79 13.80 7.52 -9.02
N TYR A 80 13.04 7.47 -7.93
CA TYR A 80 13.28 8.18 -6.68
C TYR A 80 13.22 7.25 -5.47
N ASP A 81 13.91 7.64 -4.40
CA ASP A 81 13.84 6.99 -3.11
C ASP A 81 12.42 7.03 -2.56
N ILE A 82 11.87 5.84 -2.29
CA ILE A 82 10.62 5.67 -1.59
C ILE A 82 10.95 5.62 -0.10
N VAL A 83 10.47 6.61 0.66
CA VAL A 83 10.61 6.62 2.13
C VAL A 83 9.31 6.08 2.74
N PHE A 84 9.47 5.12 3.65
CA PHE A 84 8.40 4.50 4.41
C PHE A 84 8.47 4.99 5.85
N ASP A 85 7.45 5.69 6.30
CA ASP A 85 7.24 5.91 7.73
C ASP A 85 6.05 5.04 8.12
N ILE A 86 6.29 3.93 8.82
CA ILE A 86 5.22 3.12 9.41
C ILE A 86 5.01 3.65 10.82
N ILE A 87 3.81 4.15 11.09
CA ILE A 87 3.39 4.60 12.42
C ILE A 87 2.40 3.57 12.94
N ASP A 88 2.81 2.83 13.96
CA ASP A 88 1.90 1.98 14.72
C ASP A 88 1.12 2.87 15.67
N ILE A 89 -0.20 2.96 15.47
CA ILE A 89 -1.08 3.66 16.40
C ILE A 89 -1.71 2.60 17.30
N PRO A 90 -1.32 2.54 18.59
CA PRO A 90 -1.99 1.66 19.55
C PRO A 90 -3.44 2.11 19.76
N ASP A 91 -4.34 1.14 19.94
CA ASP A 91 -5.74 1.35 20.39
C ASP A 91 -5.78 2.13 21.72
#